data_AF-A0A067BH84-F1
#
_entry.id   AF-A0A067BH84-F1
#
_cell.length_a   1.000
_cell.length_b   1.000
_cell.length_c   1.000
_cell.angle_alpha   90.00
_cell.angle_beta   90.00
_cell.angle_gamma   90.00
#
_symmetry.space_group_name_H-M   'P 1'
#
loop_
_entity.id
_entity.type
_entity.pdbx_description
1 polymer ?
#
loop_
_entity_poly.entity_id
_entity_poly.type
_entity_poly.pdbx_seq_one_letter_code
_entity_poly.pdbx_strand_id
1 'polypeptide(L)' 'MGAYKYMTELWKRKQSDVLRFLNRVRAWQYRQLPVVYRLVRPSRLDKARRLGY' A
#
# COMPACT_ATOMS: atom_id res chain seq x y z
N MET A 1 16.68 -1.47 13.48
CA MET A 1 15.42 -1.94 12.83
C MET A 1 15.35 -1.33 11.43
N GLY A 2 15.10 -2.10 10.38
CA GLY A 2 15.05 -1.58 9.00
C GLY A 2 13.70 -0.97 8.62
N ALA A 3 13.69 -0.03 7.67
CA ALA A 3 12.48 0.66 7.19
C ALA A 3 11.34 -0.30 6.79
N TYR A 4 11.66 -1.42 6.13
CA TYR A 4 10.68 -2.43 5.73
C TYR A 4 9.96 -3.12 6.90
N LYS A 5 10.62 -3.20 8.07
CA LYS A 5 10.01 -3.77 9.28
C LYS A 5 8.89 -2.85 9.79
N TYR A 6 9.13 -1.54 9.87
CA TYR A 6 8.12 -0.55 10.23
C TYR A 6 6.94 -0.53 9.26
N MET A 7 7.22 -0.57 7.94
CA MET A 7 6.15 -0.69 6.94
C MET A 7 5.31 -1.95 7.18
N THR A 8 5.94 -3.08 7.46
CA THR A 8 5.24 -4.34 7.74
C THR A 8 4.33 -4.21 8.97
N GLU A 9 4.83 -3.64 10.07
CA GLU A 9 4.10 -3.47 11.32
C GLU A 9 2.90 -2.52 11.15
N LEU A 10 3.08 -1.43 10.40
CA LEU A 10 2.00 -0.53 10.03
C LEU A 10 0.89 -1.30 9.30
N TRP A 11 1.24 -2.10 8.28
CA TRP A 11 0.30 -2.92 7.52
C TRP A 11 -0.32 -4.10 8.29
N LYS A 12 0.22 -4.50 9.45
CA LYS A 12 -0.45 -5.44 10.35
C LYS A 12 -1.64 -4.78 11.05
N ARG A 13 -1.60 -3.48 11.31
CA ARG A 13 -2.67 -2.70 11.98
C ARG A 13 -3.50 -1.90 10.97
N LYS A 14 -4.23 -2.59 10.08
CA LYS A 14 -5.03 -1.96 9.01
C LYS A 14 -6.17 -1.04 9.50
N GLN A 15 -6.62 -1.22 10.74
CA GLN A 15 -7.66 -0.39 11.34
C GLN A 15 -7.15 0.90 11.96
N SER A 16 -5.82 1.10 12.02
CA SER A 16 -5.25 2.39 12.44
C SER A 16 -5.78 3.53 11.58
N ASP A 17 -5.99 4.69 12.18
CA ASP A 17 -6.56 5.86 11.49
C ASP A 17 -5.70 6.30 10.31
N VAL A 18 -4.37 6.17 10.43
CA VAL A 18 -3.41 6.44 9.36
C VAL A 18 -3.68 5.56 8.13
N LEU A 19 -3.79 4.24 8.31
CA LEU A 19 -4.04 3.34 7.19
C LEU A 19 -5.47 3.44 6.66
N ARG A 20 -6.45 3.68 7.53
CA ARG A 20 -7.84 3.93 7.10
C ARG A 20 -7.92 5.17 6.23
N PHE A 21 -7.29 6.27 6.63
CA PHE A 21 -7.21 7.50 5.84
C PHE A 21 -6.53 7.25 4.49
N LEU A 22 -5.32 6.66 4.51
CA LEU A 22 -4.57 6.35 3.29
C LEU A 22 -5.36 5.46 2.32
N ASN A 23 -6.01 4.41 2.83
CA ASN A 23 -6.79 3.49 2.02
C ASN A 23 -8.07 4.13 1.47
N ARG A 24 -8.70 5.05 2.21
CA ARG A 24 -9.86 5.82 1.72
C ARG A 24 -9.49 6.68 0.51
N VAL A 25 -8.38 7.43 0.62
CA VAL A 25 -7.88 8.26 -0.48
C VAL A 25 -7.49 7.39 -1.69
N ARG A 26 -6.79 6.28 -1.46
CA ARG A 26 -6.42 5.34 -2.53
C ARG A 26 -7.63 4.67 -3.19
N ALA A 27 -8.62 4.23 -2.43
CA ALA A 27 -9.84 3.63 -2.98
C ALA A 27 -10.64 4.64 -3.82
N TRP A 28 -10.60 5.93 -3.48
CA TRP A 28 -11.14 6.98 -4.34
C TRP A 28 -10.31 7.12 -5.63
N GLN A 29 -8.99 7.23 -5.53
CA GLN A 29 -8.11 7.34 -6.70
C GLN A 29 -8.27 6.14 -7.66
N TYR A 30 -8.34 4.92 -7.13
CA TYR A 30 -8.47 3.70 -7.94
C TYR A 30 -9.81 3.60 -8.67
N ARG A 31 -10.88 4.21 -8.14
CA ARG A 31 -12.18 4.29 -8.84
C ARG A 31 -12.14 5.21 -10.06
N GLN A 32 -11.16 6.12 -10.14
CA GLN A 32 -10.99 7.02 -11.29
C GLN A 32 -10.09 6.41 -12.39
N LEU A 33 -9.42 5.29 -12.11
CA LEU A 33 -8.53 4.63 -13.06
C LEU A 33 -9.31 3.62 -13.93
N PRO A 34 -8.77 3.27 -15.12
CA PRO A 34 -9.29 2.15 -15.90
C PRO A 34 -9.28 0.84 -15.11
N VAL A 35 -10.08 -0.14 -15.56
CA VAL A 35 -10.20 -1.47 -14.94
C VAL A 35 -8.84 -2.15 -14.74
N VAL A 36 -7.92 -1.96 -15.69
CA VAL A 36 -6.52 -2.40 -15.60
C VAL A 36 -5.60 -1.23 -15.90
N TYR A 37 -4.71 -0.90 -14.98
CA TYR A 37 -3.75 0.20 -15.11
C TYR A 37 -2.34 -0.26 -14.73
N ARG A 38 -1.34 0.11 -15.54
CA ARG A 38 0.07 -0.19 -15.27
C ARG A 38 0.65 0.83 -14.28
N LEU A 39 1.11 0.35 -13.13
CA LEU A 39 1.78 1.17 -12.13
C LEU A 39 3.29 1.29 -12.42
N VAL A 40 3.87 2.47 -12.18
CA VAL A 40 5.32 2.72 -12.26
C VAL A 40 6.07 2.18 -11.04
N ARG A 41 5.42 2.20 -9.87
CA ARG A 41 5.99 1.74 -8.60
C ARG A 41 4.93 1.04 -7.74
N PRO A 42 5.29 0.04 -6.91
CA PRO A 42 4.33 -0.64 -6.06
C PRO A 42 3.77 0.28 -4.97
N SER A 43 2.47 0.24 -4.73
CA SER A 43 1.81 0.94 -3.61
C SER A 43 2.27 0.45 -2.24
N ARG A 44 2.86 -0.75 -2.18
CA ARG A 44 3.39 -1.42 -0.99
C ARG A 44 4.71 -2.14 -1.31
N LEU A 45 5.82 -1.41 -1.19
CA LEU A 45 7.16 -1.90 -1.55
C LEU A 45 7.65 -3.05 -0.65
N ASP A 46 7.33 -3.02 0.65
CA ASP A 46 7.73 -4.07 1.61
C ASP A 46 7.16 -5.44 1.25
N LYS A 47 5.90 -5.49 0.78
CA LYS A 47 5.26 -6.73 0.35
C LYS A 47 5.73 -7.14 -1.04
N ALA A 48 5.87 -6.19 -1.97
CA ALA A 48 6.30 -6.47 -3.32
C ALA A 48 7.68 -7.16 -3.33
N ARG A 49 8.67 -6.62 -2.61
CA ARG A 49 10.02 -7.21 -2.53
C ARG A 49 10.02 -8.62 -1.93
N ARG A 50 9.14 -8.91 -0.97
CA ARG A 50 8.99 -10.27 -0.40
C ARG A 50 8.42 -11.28 -1.39
N LEU A 51 7.75 -10.81 -2.43
CA LEU A 51 7.17 -11.62 -3.50
C LEU A 51 8.07 -11.70 -4.74
N GLY A 52 9.29 -11.14 -4.69
CA GLY A 52 10.25 -11.16 -5.80
C GLY A 52 10.12 -10.00 -6.80
N TYR A 53 9.52 -8.88 -6.41
CA TYR A 53 9.53 -7.61 -7.18
C TYR A 53 10.92 -6.98 -7.24
#